data_AF-A0A846T808-F1
#
_entry.id   AF-A0A846T808-F1
#
_cell.length_a   1.000
_cell.length_b   1.000
_cell.length_c   1.000
_cell.angle_alpha   90.00
_cell.angle_beta   90.00
_cell.angle_gamma   90.00
#
_symmetry.space_group_name_H-M   'P 1'
#
loop_
_entity.id
_entity.type
_entity.pdbx_description
1 polymer ?
#
loop_
_entity_poly.entity_id
_entity_poly.type
_entity_poly.pdbx_seq_one_letter_code
_entity_poly.pdbx_strand_id
1 'polypeptide(L)'
;MREFYNGYRFTVQREEQVYSPTLALYFLKHLSRCNTYPARILDDNLAMDRNRIQYVTRLPHGETPVNRALNDAEPLAIVQLVNRFGVQDMLAVLRDPDFLASLQYYFGVLTLTGRDALGKLKLTIPLT
;
A
#
# COMPACT_ATOMS: atom_id res chain seq x y z
N MET A 1 2.90 18.11 4.46
CA MET A 1 2.11 17.41 3.42
C MET A 1 2.98 16.45 2.63
N ARG A 2 3.91 16.91 1.78
CA ARG A 2 4.75 16.03 0.93
C ARG A 2 5.43 14.90 1.70
N GLU A 3 6.18 15.24 2.74
CA GLU A 3 6.95 14.30 3.56
C GLU A 3 6.11 13.26 4.33
N PHE A 4 4.81 13.51 4.51
CA PHE A 4 3.96 12.67 5.34
C PHE A 4 2.89 11.91 4.55
N TYR A 5 2.47 12.50 3.42
CA TYR A 5 1.27 12.06 2.69
C TYR A 5 1.64 11.58 1.28
N ASN A 6 2.86 11.83 0.79
CA ASN A 6 3.34 11.43 -0.52
C ASN A 6 4.04 10.07 -0.41
N GLY A 7 3.70 9.11 -1.27
CA GLY A 7 4.34 7.79 -1.25
C GLY A 7 3.64 6.71 -2.06
N TYR A 8 2.39 6.95 -2.47
CA TYR A 8 1.61 5.97 -3.23
C TYR A 8 1.81 6.17 -4.73
N ARG A 9 2.20 5.12 -5.44
CA ARG A 9 2.27 5.14 -6.90
C ARG A 9 1.28 4.13 -7.48
N PHE A 10 0.24 4.65 -8.14
CA PHE A 10 -0.85 3.84 -8.68
C PHE A 10 -0.65 3.39 -10.12
N THR A 11 0.42 3.87 -10.78
CA THR A 11 0.72 3.55 -12.18
C THR A 11 2.21 3.26 -12.37
N VAL A 12 2.51 2.40 -13.34
CA VAL A 12 3.87 2.16 -13.82
C VAL A 12 4.28 3.12 -14.94
N GLN A 13 3.34 3.89 -15.49
CA GLN A 13 3.57 4.78 -16.62
C GLN A 13 4.15 6.14 -16.21
N ARG A 14 4.10 6.47 -14.92
CA ARG A 14 4.62 7.72 -14.36
C ARG A 14 5.33 7.45 -13.05
N GLU A 15 6.40 8.19 -12.81
CA GLU A 15 7.17 8.10 -11.57
C GLU A 15 6.56 8.93 -10.42
N GLU A 16 5.60 9.81 -10.72
CA GLU A 16 4.93 10.64 -9.73
C GLU A 16 4.23 9.81 -8.65
N GLN A 17 4.66 10.04 -7.41
CA GLN A 17 3.93 9.63 -6.22
C GLN A 17 2.75 10.58 -6.01
N VAL A 18 1.63 10.00 -5.57
CA VAL A 18 0.39 10.70 -5.31
C VAL A 18 0.17 10.77 -3.80
N TYR A 19 -0.42 11.88 -3.37
CA TYR A 19 -0.84 12.06 -1.99
C TYR A 19 -1.91 11.03 -1.59
N SER A 20 -1.81 10.47 -0.39
CA SER A 20 -2.90 9.69 0.23
C SER A 20 -4.19 10.54 0.25
N PRO A 21 -5.24 10.15 -0.50
CA PRO A 21 -6.46 10.96 -0.59
C PRO A 21 -7.16 11.12 0.77
N THR A 22 -7.11 10.09 1.61
CA THR A 22 -7.70 10.10 2.96
C THR A 22 -7.04 11.16 3.85
N LEU A 23 -5.71 11.18 3.90
CA LEU A 23 -4.96 12.15 4.69
C LEU A 23 -5.10 13.56 4.13
N ALA A 24 -5.05 13.70 2.80
CA ALA A 24 -5.23 14.98 2.13
C ALA A 24 -6.61 15.59 2.42
N LEU A 25 -7.69 14.80 2.31
CA LEU A 25 -9.05 15.24 2.60
C LEU A 25 -9.25 15.54 4.09
N TYR A 26 -8.67 14.75 4.99
CA TYR A 26 -8.68 15.03 6.43
C TYR A 26 -8.04 16.38 6.74
N PHE A 27 -6.83 16.62 6.22
CA PHE A 27 -6.10 17.87 6.39
C PHE A 27 -6.90 19.07 5.87
N LEU A 28 -7.41 18.99 4.63
CA LEU A 28 -8.19 20.06 4.01
C LEU A 28 -9.47 20.35 4.81
N LYS A 29 -10.15 19.31 5.29
CA LYS A 29 -11.35 19.45 6.13
C LYS A 29 -11.06 20.11 7.47
N HIS A 30 -9.93 19.78 8.11
CA HIS A 30 -9.55 20.39 9.38
C HIS A 30 -9.15 21.85 9.19
N LEU A 31 -8.31 22.12 8.19
CA LEU A 31 -7.91 23.48 7.85
C LEU A 31 -9.12 24.37 7.54
N SER A 32 -10.06 23.87 6.74
CA SER A 32 -11.28 24.63 6.40
C SER A 32 -12.17 24.92 7.61
N ARG A 33 -12.17 24.07 8.66
CA ARG A 33 -13.06 24.22 9.81
C ARG A 33 -12.43 24.99 10.96
N CYS A 34 -11.14 24.77 11.20
CA CYS A 34 -10.43 25.27 12.37
C CYS A 34 -9.46 26.41 12.03
N ASN A 35 -9.22 26.66 10.74
CA ASN A 35 -8.25 27.63 10.22
C ASN A 35 -6.83 27.43 10.79
N THR A 36 -6.55 26.22 11.23
CA THR A 36 -5.29 25.77 11.82
C THR A 36 -4.95 24.39 11.26
N TYR A 37 -3.68 23.99 11.40
CA TYR A 37 -3.27 22.64 11.04
C TYR A 37 -3.73 21.64 12.11
N PRO A 38 -4.06 20.39 11.71
CA PRO A 38 -4.32 19.34 12.68
C PRO A 38 -3.13 19.19 13.63
N ALA A 39 -3.39 19.14 14.93
CA ALA A 39 -2.35 18.88 15.92
C ALA A 39 -1.61 17.56 15.66
N ARG A 40 -2.30 16.59 15.05
CA ARG A 40 -1.73 15.33 14.56
C ARG A 40 -1.83 15.26 13.05
N ILE A 41 -0.73 15.53 12.36
CA ILE A 41 -0.68 15.54 10.89
C ILE A 41 -0.78 14.10 10.34
N LEU A 42 -0.10 13.13 10.95
CA LEU A 42 -0.39 11.71 10.77
C LEU A 42 -1.38 11.26 11.85
N ASP A 43 -2.66 11.14 11.51
CA ASP A 43 -3.57 10.38 12.35
C ASP A 43 -3.32 8.89 12.08
N ASP A 44 -2.91 8.14 13.11
CA ASP A 44 -2.58 6.72 13.01
C ASP A 44 -3.76 5.86 12.53
N ASN A 45 -4.99 6.35 12.66
CA ASN A 45 -6.19 5.69 12.14
C ASN A 45 -6.43 5.98 10.65
N LEU A 46 -5.79 7.01 10.09
CA LEU A 46 -5.95 7.45 8.69
C LEU A 46 -4.70 7.23 7.83
N ALA A 47 -3.50 7.20 8.42
CA ALA A 47 -2.25 7.29 7.67
C ALA A 47 -1.80 5.99 6.99
N MET A 48 -2.19 4.87 7.58
CA MET A 48 -2.23 3.53 7.03
C MET A 48 -3.03 2.85 8.11
N ASP A 49 -4.25 2.44 7.79
CA ASP A 49 -5.16 1.92 8.80
C ASP A 49 -4.46 0.76 9.54
N ARG A 50 -4.12 0.99 10.80
CA ARG A 50 -3.47 -0.01 11.65
C ARG A 50 -4.29 -1.28 11.72
N ASN A 51 -5.61 -1.19 11.51
CA ASN A 51 -6.50 -2.33 11.37
C ASN A 51 -6.29 -3.07 10.04
N ARG A 52 -5.94 -2.38 8.94
CA ARG A 52 -5.57 -3.01 7.66
C ARG A 52 -4.22 -3.71 7.73
N ILE A 53 -3.22 -3.11 8.37
CA ILE A 53 -1.93 -3.79 8.62
C ILE A 53 -2.17 -4.99 9.55
N GLN A 54 -2.87 -4.80 10.67
CA GLN A 54 -3.23 -5.90 11.56
C GLN A 54 -3.99 -7.00 10.83
N TYR A 55 -4.94 -6.64 9.97
CA TYR A 55 -5.68 -7.59 9.16
C TYR A 55 -4.74 -8.39 8.27
N VAL A 56 -3.87 -7.74 7.49
CA VAL A 56 -2.86 -8.41 6.64
C VAL A 56 -1.93 -9.30 7.45
N THR A 57 -1.44 -8.84 8.60
CA THR A 57 -0.54 -9.65 9.45
C THR A 57 -1.24 -10.85 10.11
N ARG A 58 -2.57 -10.83 10.21
CA ARG A 58 -3.37 -11.95 10.74
C ARG A 58 -3.79 -12.94 9.65
N LEU A 59 -3.59 -12.59 8.38
CA LEU A 59 -3.80 -13.50 7.27
C LEU A 59 -2.72 -14.59 7.30
N PRO A 60 -3.09 -15.88 7.14
CA PRO A 60 -2.12 -16.93 6.87
C PRO A 60 -1.12 -16.50 5.79
N HIS A 61 0.18 -16.55 6.10
CA HIS A 61 1.28 -16.16 5.20
C HIS A 61 1.33 -14.68 4.80
N GLY A 62 0.60 -13.79 5.46
CA GLY A 62 0.54 -12.35 5.14
C GLY A 62 1.88 -11.61 5.24
N GLU A 63 2.83 -12.14 6.01
CA GLU A 63 4.20 -11.66 6.12
C GLU A 63 5.06 -11.97 4.89
N THR A 64 4.68 -12.97 4.09
CA THR A 64 5.52 -13.50 2.99
C THR A 64 5.81 -12.46 1.90
N PRO A 65 4.84 -11.65 1.43
CA PRO A 65 5.14 -10.60 0.46
C PRO A 65 5.96 -9.46 1.07
N VAL A 66 5.72 -9.08 2.33
CA VAL A 66 6.51 -8.06 3.03
C VAL A 66 7.97 -8.49 3.15
N ASN A 67 8.22 -9.72 3.60
CA ASN A 67 9.56 -10.27 3.75
C ASN A 67 10.30 -10.37 2.41
N ARG A 68 9.59 -10.69 1.32
CA ARG A 68 10.17 -10.66 -0.04
C ARG A 68 10.43 -9.24 -0.54
N ALA A 69 9.55 -8.29 -0.24
CA ALA A 69 9.74 -6.89 -0.60
C ALA A 69 10.94 -6.24 0.13
N LEU A 70 11.31 -6.77 1.30
CA LEU A 70 12.50 -6.39 2.07
C LEU A 70 13.79 -7.09 1.61
N ASN A 71 13.69 -8.11 0.75
CA ASN A 71 14.85 -8.86 0.27
C ASN A 71 15.39 -8.25 -1.04
N ASP A 72 16.46 -7.47 -0.93
CA ASP A 72 17.10 -6.82 -2.09
C ASP A 72 17.67 -7.83 -3.11
N ALA A 73 18.00 -9.05 -2.69
CA ALA A 73 18.53 -10.08 -3.57
C ALA A 73 17.44 -10.71 -4.46
N GLU A 74 16.18 -10.71 -4.02
CA GLU A 74 15.05 -11.31 -4.76
C GLU A 74 13.83 -10.39 -4.71
N PRO A 75 13.80 -9.32 -5.54
CA PRO A 75 12.76 -8.33 -5.51
C PRO A 75 11.40 -8.93 -5.89
N LEU A 76 10.37 -8.61 -5.10
CA LEU A 76 9.00 -9.08 -5.31
C LEU A 76 8.45 -8.58 -6.66
N ALA A 77 8.19 -9.53 -7.56
CA ALA A 77 7.62 -9.26 -8.88
C ALA A 77 6.42 -10.16 -9.18
N ILE A 78 5.29 -9.55 -9.54
CA ILE A 78 4.03 -10.24 -9.88
C ILE A 78 3.62 -9.95 -11.32
N VAL A 79 2.95 -10.89 -11.99
CA VAL A 79 2.56 -10.71 -13.40
C VAL A 79 1.53 -9.61 -13.56
N GLN A 80 0.54 -9.58 -12.66
CA GLN A 80 -0.52 -8.58 -12.63
C GLN A 80 -1.11 -8.47 -11.23
N LEU A 81 -1.73 -7.32 -10.93
CA LEU A 81 -2.50 -7.15 -9.70
C LEU A 81 -3.83 -7.91 -9.81
N VAL A 82 -4.15 -8.71 -8.80
CA VAL A 82 -5.50 -9.22 -8.57
C VAL A 82 -6.37 -8.05 -8.11
N ASN A 83 -7.46 -7.77 -8.83
CA ASN A 83 -8.30 -6.58 -8.60
C ASN A 83 -9.73 -6.91 -8.11
N ARG A 84 -10.01 -8.17 -7.79
CA ARG A 84 -11.27 -8.61 -7.19
C ARG A 84 -10.97 -9.45 -5.96
N PHE A 85 -11.47 -8.99 -4.82
CA PHE A 85 -11.27 -9.66 -3.53
C PHE A 85 -12.63 -10.07 -2.99
N GLY A 86 -13.11 -11.27 -3.36
CA GLY A 86 -14.29 -11.85 -2.75
C GLY A 86 -14.00 -12.31 -1.32
N VAL A 87 -14.94 -12.11 -0.40
CA VAL A 87 -14.78 -12.57 1.00
C VAL A 87 -14.61 -14.10 1.08
N GLN A 88 -15.25 -14.84 0.18
CA GLN A 88 -15.06 -16.29 0.06
C GLN A 88 -13.67 -16.64 -0.49
N ASP A 89 -13.19 -15.89 -1.48
CA ASP A 89 -11.87 -16.08 -2.08
C ASP A 89 -10.76 -15.79 -1.06
N MET A 90 -10.97 -14.84 -0.17
CA MET A 90 -10.06 -14.62 0.95
C MET A 90 -9.92 -15.91 1.76
N LEU A 91 -10.99 -16.60 2.15
CA LEU A 91 -10.87 -17.82 2.96
C LEU A 91 -10.19 -19.00 2.23
N ALA A 92 -10.28 -19.07 0.90
CA ALA A 92 -9.78 -20.19 0.10
C ALA A 92 -8.39 -19.96 -0.54
N VAL A 93 -8.07 -18.72 -0.92
CA VAL A 93 -6.92 -18.34 -1.76
C VAL A 93 -5.84 -17.62 -0.95
N LEU A 94 -5.97 -17.56 0.37
CA LEU A 94 -5.00 -16.97 1.32
C LEU A 94 -3.55 -17.51 1.24
N ARG A 95 -3.29 -18.52 0.40
CA ARG A 95 -1.95 -19.06 0.16
C ARG A 95 -1.31 -18.56 -1.13
N ASP A 96 -2.02 -17.83 -1.99
CA ASP A 96 -1.46 -17.32 -3.24
C ASP A 96 -0.60 -16.06 -2.99
N PRO A 97 0.72 -16.14 -3.26
CA PRO A 97 1.64 -15.01 -3.26
C PRO A 97 1.14 -13.74 -3.95
N ASP A 98 0.56 -13.89 -5.14
CA ASP A 98 0.21 -12.76 -6.00
C ASP A 98 -1.05 -12.07 -5.48
N PHE A 99 -1.97 -12.86 -4.90
CA PHE A 99 -3.14 -12.36 -4.19
C PHE A 99 -2.74 -11.53 -2.96
N LEU A 100 -1.87 -12.07 -2.10
CA LEU A 100 -1.40 -11.37 -0.90
C LEU A 100 -0.62 -10.09 -1.24
N ALA A 101 0.23 -10.14 -2.27
CA ALA A 101 0.96 -8.97 -2.75
C ALA A 101 0.01 -7.89 -3.30
N SER A 102 -1.01 -8.29 -4.05
CA SER A 102 -2.03 -7.38 -4.58
C SER A 102 -2.85 -6.74 -3.46
N LEU A 103 -3.27 -7.53 -2.46
CA LEU A 103 -4.01 -7.02 -1.30
C LEU A 103 -3.19 -5.99 -0.52
N GLN A 104 -1.90 -6.29 -0.29
CA GLN A 104 -0.97 -5.38 0.38
C GLN A 104 -0.72 -4.10 -0.40
N TYR A 105 -0.69 -4.16 -1.73
CA TYR A 105 -0.64 -2.99 -2.59
C TYR A 105 -1.88 -2.10 -2.42
N TYR A 106 -3.09 -2.68 -2.49
CA TYR A 106 -4.32 -1.90 -2.32
C TYR A 106 -4.53 -1.38 -0.89
N PHE A 107 -3.94 -2.05 0.10
CA PHE A 107 -3.95 -1.60 1.49
C PHE A 107 -2.85 -0.57 1.80
N GLY A 108 -1.96 -0.34 0.85
CA GLY A 108 -0.91 0.65 0.93
C GLY A 108 0.34 0.21 1.69
N VAL A 109 0.49 -1.08 1.98
CA VAL A 109 1.72 -1.67 2.56
C VAL A 109 2.81 -1.76 1.49
N LEU A 110 2.42 -2.06 0.25
CA LEU A 110 3.32 -2.14 -0.90
C LEU A 110 3.00 -1.03 -1.92
N THR A 111 4.01 -0.59 -2.66
CA THR A 111 3.90 0.38 -3.75
C THR A 111 4.63 -0.11 -5.00
N LEU A 112 4.27 0.40 -6.17
CA LEU A 112 4.90 0.04 -7.44
C LEU A 112 6.21 0.80 -7.65
N THR A 113 7.28 0.10 -8.01
CA THR A 113 8.57 0.71 -8.38
C THR A 113 8.84 0.66 -9.87
N GLY A 114 8.27 -0.29 -10.60
CA GLY A 114 8.41 -0.37 -12.05
C GLY A 114 8.08 -1.74 -12.59
N ARG A 115 8.76 -2.13 -13.67
CA ARG A 115 8.71 -3.48 -14.21
C ARG A 115 10.08 -4.13 -14.21
N ASP A 116 10.13 -5.45 -14.10
CA ASP A 116 11.35 -6.23 -14.30
C ASP A 116 11.66 -6.45 -15.80
N ALA A 117 12.78 -7.10 -16.09
CA ALA A 117 13.21 -7.41 -17.46
C ALA A 117 12.23 -8.34 -18.21
N LEU A 118 11.34 -9.01 -17.49
CA LEU A 118 10.30 -9.90 -18.02
C LEU A 118 8.93 -9.20 -18.11
N GLY A 119 8.85 -7.90 -17.78
CA GLY A 119 7.63 -7.11 -17.83
C GLY A 119 6.69 -7.27 -16.63
N LYS A 120 7.10 -8.01 -15.59
CA LYS A 120 6.31 -8.18 -14.34
C LYS A 120 6.36 -6.92 -13.50
N LEU A 121 5.30 -6.65 -12.74
CA LEU A 121 5.20 -5.51 -11.82
C LEU A 121 6.12 -5.73 -10.61
N LYS A 122 7.07 -4.81 -10.40
CA LYS A 122 7.92 -4.79 -9.20
C LYS A 122 7.23 -4.02 -8.07
N LEU A 123 7.16 -4.64 -6.90
CA LEU A 123 6.57 -4.08 -5.68
C LEU A 123 7.64 -3.91 -4.60
N THR A 124 7.55 -2.84 -3.82
CA THR A 124 8.42 -2.59 -2.66
C THR A 124 7.63 -1.94 -1.52
N ILE A 125 8.26 -1.79 -0.36
CA ILE A 125 7.72 -0.99 0.75
C ILE A 125 8.02 0.50 0.47
N PRO A 126 7.02 1.40 0.49
CA PRO A 126 7.25 2.82 0.28
C PRO A 126 8.21 3.38 1.34
N LEU A 127 9.41 3.77 0.93
CA LEU A 127 10.34 4.53 1.77
C LEU A 127 9.88 5.99 1.81
N THR A 128 9.94 6.58 3.01
CA THR A 128 9.56 7.97 3.30
C THR A 128 10.60 8.96 2.79
#